data_AF-R4WZ27-F1
#
_entry.id   AF-R4WZ27-F1
#
_cell.length_a   1.000
_cell.length_b   1.000
_cell.length_c   1.000
_cell.angle_alpha   90.00
_cell.angle_beta   90.00
_cell.angle_gamma   90.00
#
_symmetry.space_group_name_H-M   'P 1'
#
loop_
_entity.id
_entity.type
_entity.pdbx_description
1 polymer ?
#
loop_
_entity_poly.entity_id
_entity_poly.type
_entity_poly.pdbx_seq_one_letter_code
_entity_poly.pdbx_strand_id
1 'polypeptide(L)'
;MLLERDRLARANEINTLELLERLTTNEACVKMWVALERRSYAADAPEFDDGLWVLAFLAGVAEALSLPRHQSASSADRKNIAERLRKISDEISRIFAAYDLDFNLVQLNGAVFDGLYVFEDFGESNQARIAAAGDSLLPASDLVRNILQRSIEQVETVAHAKQGANADAVRFIRLMAKRNQLVYGEVLNAVIATATNALYGTAYADSDVRNLLIRASRVKGLQS
;
A
#
# COMPACT_ATOMS: atom_id res chain seq x y z
N MET A 1 -7.81 2.56 24.98
CA MET A 1 -8.84 3.14 24.07
C MET A 1 -9.12 4.61 24.35
N LEU A 2 -9.63 5.00 25.53
CA LEU A 2 -9.82 6.43 25.86
C LEU A 2 -8.50 7.23 25.85
N LEU A 3 -7.43 6.65 26.40
CA LEU A 3 -6.08 7.23 26.37
C LEU A 3 -5.55 7.44 24.93
N GLU A 4 -5.78 6.47 24.04
CA GLU A 4 -5.36 6.57 22.63
C GLU A 4 -6.19 7.58 21.84
N ARG A 5 -7.49 7.71 22.15
CA ARG A 5 -8.34 8.75 21.57
C ARG A 5 -7.81 10.14 21.93
N ASP A 6 -7.48 10.35 23.22
CA ASP A 6 -6.94 11.62 23.69
C ASP A 6 -5.55 11.92 23.11
N ARG A 7 -4.72 10.89 22.93
CA ARG A 7 -3.40 11.00 22.29
C ARG A 7 -3.53 11.41 20.81
N LEU A 8 -4.39 10.74 20.04
CA LEU A 8 -4.62 11.04 18.63
C LEU A 8 -5.24 12.43 18.41
N ALA A 9 -6.17 12.82 19.28
CA ALA A 9 -6.76 14.16 19.25
C ALA A 9 -5.70 15.26 19.48
N ARG A 10 -4.74 15.04 20.39
CA ARG A 10 -3.62 15.97 20.62
C ARG A 10 -2.61 15.99 19.48
N ALA A 11 -2.42 14.86 18.79
CA ALA A 11 -1.54 14.74 17.63
C ALA A 11 -2.15 15.27 16.31
N ASN A 12 -3.42 15.70 16.33
CA ASN A 12 -4.18 16.15 15.16
C ASN A 12 -4.26 15.09 14.03
N GLU A 13 -4.27 13.81 14.39
CA GLU A 13 -4.43 12.70 13.43
C GLU A 13 -5.91 12.43 13.14
N ILE A 14 -6.56 13.37 12.45
CA ILE A 14 -8.03 13.37 12.23
C ILE A 14 -8.52 12.07 11.58
N ASN A 15 -7.82 11.58 10.54
CA ASN A 15 -8.22 10.34 9.84
C ASN A 15 -8.13 9.09 10.73
N THR A 16 -7.07 8.98 11.54
CA THR A 16 -6.86 7.87 12.47
C THR A 16 -7.90 7.90 13.59
N LEU A 17 -8.27 9.10 14.05
CA LEU A 17 -9.29 9.32 15.06
C LEU A 17 -10.68 8.92 14.57
N GLU A 18 -11.09 9.35 13.37
CA GLU A 18 -12.37 8.94 12.76
C GLU A 18 -12.46 7.42 12.59
N LEU A 19 -11.36 6.78 12.19
CA LEU A 19 -11.29 5.34 12.04
C LEU A 19 -11.47 4.62 13.39
N LEU A 20 -10.80 5.13 14.43
CA LEU A 20 -10.94 4.62 15.80
C LEU A 20 -12.37 4.76 16.32
N GLU A 21 -13.02 5.90 16.07
CA GLU A 21 -14.40 6.16 16.47
C GLU A 21 -15.36 5.19 15.78
N ARG A 22 -15.23 5.00 14.46
CA ARG A 22 -16.03 4.02 13.72
C ARG A 22 -15.86 2.59 14.24
N LEU A 23 -14.63 2.22 14.59
CA LEU A 23 -14.28 0.93 15.17
C LEU A 23 -14.52 0.86 16.68
N THR A 24 -15.25 1.78 17.30
CA THR A 24 -15.67 1.70 18.71
C THR A 24 -17.17 1.91 18.91
N THR A 25 -17.92 2.00 17.81
CA THR A 25 -19.35 2.36 17.80
C THR A 25 -20.28 1.33 18.46
N ASN A 26 -19.90 0.05 18.55
CA ASN A 26 -20.79 -0.99 19.06
C ASN A 26 -20.07 -2.06 19.89
N GLU A 27 -20.85 -2.86 20.62
CA GLU A 27 -20.35 -3.90 21.52
C GLU A 27 -19.49 -4.95 20.79
N ALA A 28 -19.81 -5.28 19.54
CA ALA A 28 -19.00 -6.20 18.75
C ALA A 28 -17.60 -5.64 18.50
N CYS A 29 -17.48 -4.35 18.21
CA CYS A 29 -16.20 -3.66 18.06
C CYS A 29 -15.41 -3.63 19.38
N VAL A 30 -16.07 -3.44 20.52
CA VAL A 30 -15.41 -3.54 21.83
C VAL A 30 -14.85 -4.95 22.05
N LYS A 31 -15.61 -6.00 21.74
CA LYS A 31 -15.15 -7.40 21.82
C LYS A 31 -13.98 -7.67 20.86
N MET A 32 -13.98 -7.06 19.68
CA MET A 32 -12.87 -7.12 18.73
C MET A 32 -11.59 -6.53 19.34
N TRP A 33 -11.65 -5.36 19.97
CA TRP A 33 -10.49 -4.75 20.64
C TRP A 33 -9.96 -5.61 21.79
N VAL A 34 -10.85 -6.17 22.61
CA VAL A 34 -10.45 -7.11 23.68
C VAL A 34 -9.76 -8.37 23.12
N ALA A 35 -10.25 -8.88 21.99
CA ALA A 35 -9.63 -10.03 21.33
C ALA A 35 -8.23 -9.69 20.78
N LEU A 36 -8.06 -8.51 20.19
CA LEU A 36 -6.77 -8.03 19.71
C LEU A 36 -5.78 -7.81 20.85
N GLU A 37 -6.24 -7.17 21.93
CA GLU A 37 -5.45 -6.92 23.15
C GLU A 37 -4.91 -8.23 23.76
N ARG A 38 -5.76 -9.26 23.89
CA ARG A 38 -5.32 -10.58 24.38
C ARG A 38 -4.24 -11.22 23.50
N ARG A 39 -4.28 -10.95 22.19
CA ARG A 39 -3.31 -11.49 21.23
C ARG A 39 -2.01 -10.69 21.22
N SER A 40 -2.05 -9.37 21.44
CA SER A 40 -0.84 -8.56 21.56
C SER A 40 -0.02 -8.94 22.79
N TYR A 41 -0.66 -9.29 23.91
CA TYR A 41 0.05 -9.77 25.11
C TYR A 41 0.65 -11.17 24.96
N ALA A 42 0.08 -12.02 24.10
CA ALA A 42 0.54 -13.39 23.90
C ALA A 42 1.73 -13.51 22.93
N ALA A 43 2.05 -12.46 22.17
CA ALA A 43 3.14 -12.44 21.20
C ALA A 43 4.45 -11.98 21.85
N ASP A 44 4.99 -12.74 22.81
CA ASP A 44 6.36 -12.69 23.39
C ASP A 44 7.14 -11.35 23.37
N ALA A 45 6.46 -10.22 23.57
CA ALA A 45 7.05 -8.89 23.65
C ALA A 45 6.48 -8.20 24.91
N PRO A 46 7.00 -8.55 26.10
CA PRO A 46 6.47 -8.10 27.40
C PRO A 46 6.66 -6.59 27.66
N GLU A 47 7.26 -5.86 26.72
CA GLU A 47 7.67 -4.46 26.89
C GLU A 47 6.83 -3.47 26.05
N PHE A 48 5.88 -3.94 25.25
CA PHE A 48 4.99 -3.07 24.44
C PHE A 48 3.63 -2.84 25.14
N ASP A 49 3.64 -2.21 26.31
CA ASP A 49 2.46 -1.98 27.17
C ASP A 49 1.70 -0.66 26.88
N ASP A 50 2.13 0.15 25.90
CA ASP A 50 1.66 1.54 25.74
C ASP A 50 0.76 1.79 24.50
N GLY A 51 -0.23 0.94 24.26
CA GLY A 51 -1.25 1.18 23.22
C GLY A 51 -0.75 1.17 21.76
N LEU A 52 0.55 0.92 21.53
CA LEU A 52 1.18 0.88 20.20
C LEU A 52 0.54 -0.17 19.27
N TRP A 53 0.01 -1.26 19.83
CA TRP A 53 -0.72 -2.27 19.08
C TRP A 53 -2.03 -1.73 18.47
N VAL A 54 -2.67 -0.76 19.13
CA VAL A 54 -3.87 -0.08 18.60
C VAL A 54 -3.49 0.73 17.37
N LEU A 55 -2.43 1.54 17.46
CA LEU A 55 -1.92 2.33 16.34
C LEU A 55 -1.48 1.44 15.18
N ALA A 56 -0.76 0.35 15.48
CA ALA A 56 -0.32 -0.61 14.47
C ALA A 56 -1.50 -1.31 13.78
N PHE A 57 -2.61 -1.55 14.48
CA PHE A 57 -3.83 -2.09 13.88
C PHE A 57 -4.54 -1.05 13.01
N LEU A 58 -4.74 0.18 13.52
CA LEU A 58 -5.36 1.28 12.78
C LEU A 58 -4.58 1.62 11.51
N ALA A 59 -3.25 1.62 11.56
CA ALA A 59 -2.40 1.81 10.38
C ALA A 59 -2.65 0.74 9.30
N GLY A 60 -2.74 -0.53 9.71
CA GLY A 60 -3.05 -1.62 8.77
C GLY A 60 -4.47 -1.52 8.18
N VAL A 61 -5.43 -1.07 8.98
CA VAL A 61 -6.79 -0.79 8.50
C VAL A 61 -6.78 0.37 7.51
N ALA A 62 -6.10 1.47 7.83
CA ALA A 62 -5.99 2.64 6.95
C ALA A 62 -5.34 2.27 5.61
N GLU A 63 -4.25 1.50 5.64
CA GLU A 63 -3.60 0.98 4.44
C GLU A 63 -4.58 0.15 3.61
N ALA A 64 -5.34 -0.76 4.23
CA ALA A 64 -6.31 -1.59 3.51
C ALA A 64 -7.47 -0.77 2.88
N LEU A 65 -7.81 0.38 3.46
CA LEU A 65 -8.82 1.31 2.95
C LEU A 65 -8.29 2.19 1.80
N SER A 66 -7.02 2.63 1.86
CA SER A 66 -6.47 3.66 0.98
C SER A 66 -5.84 3.13 -0.32
N LEU A 67 -5.98 1.84 -0.64
CA LEU A 67 -5.26 1.26 -1.77
C LEU A 67 -5.69 1.85 -3.12
N PRO A 68 -4.76 1.95 -4.09
CA PRO A 68 -5.05 2.58 -5.37
C PRO A 68 -6.15 1.83 -6.15
N ARG A 69 -6.96 2.60 -6.90
CA ARG A 69 -8.12 2.09 -7.66
C ARG A 69 -7.80 0.95 -8.64
N HIS A 70 -6.58 0.86 -9.14
CA HIS A 70 -6.17 -0.23 -10.03
C HIS A 70 -6.28 -1.61 -9.37
N GLN A 71 -6.29 -1.69 -8.03
CA GLN A 71 -6.44 -2.95 -7.30
C GLN A 71 -7.85 -3.53 -7.34
N SER A 72 -8.89 -2.72 -7.59
CA SER A 72 -10.28 -3.17 -7.77
C SER A 72 -10.74 -3.15 -9.24
N ALA A 73 -9.90 -2.65 -10.14
CA ALA A 73 -10.17 -2.62 -11.57
C ALA A 73 -10.33 -4.04 -12.15
N SER A 74 -11.18 -4.19 -13.17
CA SER A 74 -11.40 -5.49 -13.82
C SER A 74 -10.14 -5.94 -14.55
N SER A 75 -10.05 -7.21 -14.92
CA SER A 75 -8.92 -7.67 -15.74
C SER A 75 -8.82 -6.92 -17.08
N ALA A 76 -9.95 -6.55 -17.67
CA ALA A 76 -10.00 -5.79 -18.90
C ALA A 76 -9.52 -4.35 -18.68
N ASP A 77 -9.96 -3.70 -17.60
CA ASP A 77 -9.51 -2.34 -17.25
C ASP A 77 -8.02 -2.31 -16.96
N ARG A 78 -7.50 -3.29 -16.21
CA ARG A 78 -6.06 -3.37 -15.92
C ARG A 78 -5.24 -3.58 -17.19
N LYS A 79 -5.68 -4.45 -18.09
CA LYS A 79 -5.05 -4.64 -19.41
C LYS A 79 -5.07 -3.34 -20.22
N ASN A 80 -6.20 -2.64 -20.25
CA ASN A 80 -6.34 -1.36 -20.95
C ASN A 80 -5.39 -0.30 -20.37
N ILE A 81 -5.31 -0.19 -19.04
CA ILE A 81 -4.38 0.74 -18.35
C ILE A 81 -2.94 0.41 -18.71
N ALA A 82 -2.54 -0.86 -18.62
CA ALA A 82 -1.18 -1.30 -18.97
C ALA A 82 -0.85 -1.00 -20.44
N GLU A 83 -1.77 -1.25 -21.37
CA GLU A 83 -1.61 -0.90 -22.79
C GLU A 83 -1.49 0.61 -23.02
N ARG A 84 -2.28 1.43 -22.30
CA ARG A 84 -2.16 2.89 -22.37
C ARG A 84 -0.81 3.37 -21.84
N LEU A 85 -0.33 2.81 -20.73
CA LEU A 85 0.99 3.13 -20.18
C LEU A 85 2.11 2.76 -21.16
N ARG A 86 2.03 1.59 -21.81
CA ARG A 86 2.98 1.20 -22.87
C ARG A 86 2.99 2.19 -24.03
N LYS A 87 1.80 2.57 -24.55
CA LYS A 87 1.69 3.55 -25.64
C LYS A 87 2.29 4.91 -25.26
N ILE A 88 2.05 5.38 -24.04
CA ILE A 88 2.65 6.62 -23.53
C ILE A 88 4.17 6.48 -23.44
N SER A 89 4.68 5.35 -22.94
CA SER A 89 6.12 5.08 -22.90
C SER A 89 6.77 5.15 -24.28
N ASP A 90 6.13 4.56 -25.29
CA ASP A 90 6.63 4.56 -26.67
C ASP A 90 6.53 5.95 -27.33
N GLU A 91 5.49 6.71 -27.01
CA GLU A 91 5.32 8.09 -27.48
C GLU A 91 6.37 9.02 -26.88
N ILE A 92 6.57 8.96 -25.57
CA ILE A 92 7.60 9.72 -24.87
C ILE A 92 8.98 9.38 -25.43
N SER A 93 9.30 8.08 -25.57
CA SER A 93 10.61 7.66 -26.11
C SER A 93 10.86 8.21 -27.52
N ARG A 94 9.83 8.26 -28.37
CA ARG A 94 9.92 8.86 -29.71
C ARG A 94 10.14 10.37 -29.66
N ILE A 95 9.45 11.08 -28.78
CA ILE A 95 9.61 12.53 -28.62
C ILE A 95 11.02 12.86 -28.13
N PHE A 96 11.50 12.18 -27.10
CA PHE A 96 12.85 12.37 -26.57
C PHE A 96 13.91 12.18 -27.66
N ALA A 97 13.79 11.11 -28.45
CA ALA A 97 14.71 10.83 -29.55
C ALA A 97 14.60 11.82 -30.72
N ALA A 98 13.38 12.25 -31.08
CA ALA A 98 13.17 13.12 -32.24
C ALA A 98 13.64 14.57 -32.01
N TYR A 99 13.65 15.03 -30.76
CA TYR A 99 13.96 16.40 -30.39
C TYR A 99 15.22 16.54 -29.52
N ASP A 100 15.97 15.46 -29.32
CA ASP A 100 17.20 15.43 -28.50
C ASP A 100 16.98 16.02 -27.09
N LEU A 101 15.89 15.59 -26.45
CA LEU A 101 15.47 16.10 -25.13
C LEU A 101 16.05 15.29 -23.97
N ASP A 102 16.96 14.36 -24.25
CA ASP A 102 17.49 13.43 -23.26
C ASP A 102 18.68 14.05 -22.51
N PHE A 103 18.37 14.75 -21.43
CA PHE A 103 19.35 15.26 -20.49
C PHE A 103 19.65 14.21 -19.41
N ASN A 104 20.81 14.34 -18.77
CA ASN A 104 21.26 13.41 -17.75
C ASN A 104 20.85 13.90 -16.36
N LEU A 105 20.38 12.99 -15.54
CA LEU A 105 20.14 13.21 -14.13
C LEU A 105 21.31 12.66 -13.33
N VAL A 106 21.74 13.42 -12.32
CA VAL A 106 22.75 12.98 -11.36
C VAL A 106 22.21 13.11 -9.94
N GLN A 107 22.46 12.09 -9.12
CA GLN A 107 22.23 12.17 -7.68
C GLN A 107 23.53 12.62 -7.01
N LEU A 108 23.50 13.78 -6.36
CA LEU A 108 24.63 14.29 -5.59
C LEU A 108 24.34 14.09 -4.11
N ASN A 109 25.21 13.33 -3.42
CA ASN A 109 25.12 13.11 -1.98
C ASN A 109 26.08 14.06 -1.24
N GLY A 110 25.80 15.36 -1.28
CA GLY A 110 26.63 16.39 -0.65
C GLY A 110 26.22 16.73 0.78
N ALA A 111 27.16 17.22 1.60
CA ALA A 111 26.87 17.66 2.96
C ALA A 111 25.97 18.92 3.05
N VAL A 112 25.87 19.69 1.96
CA VAL A 112 25.09 20.95 1.88
C VAL A 112 23.97 20.86 0.85
N PHE A 113 24.17 20.11 -0.23
CA PHE A 113 23.20 19.89 -1.29
C PHE A 113 23.12 18.39 -1.56
N ASP A 114 21.97 17.81 -1.21
CA ASP A 114 21.64 16.41 -1.40
C ASP A 114 20.38 16.32 -2.27
N GLY A 115 20.44 15.60 -3.39
CA GLY A 115 19.30 15.47 -4.29
C GLY A 115 19.62 15.07 -5.73
N LEU A 116 18.56 15.11 -6.55
CA LEU A 116 18.58 14.85 -7.98
C LEU A 116 18.66 16.17 -8.74
N TYR A 117 19.61 16.26 -9.66
CA TYR A 117 19.87 17.45 -10.47
C TYR A 117 20.00 17.09 -11.94
N VAL A 118 19.73 18.06 -12.82
CA VAL A 118 20.07 17.97 -14.24
C VAL A 118 21.56 18.25 -14.38
N PHE A 119 22.30 17.31 -14.98
CA PHE A 119 23.74 17.36 -15.11
C PHE A 119 24.18 18.54 -16.02
N GLU A 120 23.43 18.78 -17.08
CA GLU A 120 23.69 19.81 -18.08
C GLU A 120 23.52 21.23 -17.54
N ASP A 121 22.80 21.42 -16.42
CA ASP A 121 22.64 22.72 -15.76
C ASP A 121 23.91 23.16 -15.00
N PHE A 122 24.84 22.23 -14.74
CA PHE A 122 26.12 22.56 -14.11
C PHE A 122 27.09 23.17 -15.13
N GLY A 123 27.89 24.15 -14.70
CA GLY A 123 29.01 24.63 -15.51
C GLY A 123 30.11 23.57 -15.68
N GLU A 124 30.92 23.70 -16.74
CA GLU A 124 31.93 22.71 -17.16
C GLU A 124 32.84 22.22 -16.03
N SER A 125 33.30 23.12 -15.15
CA SER A 125 34.17 22.78 -14.01
C SER A 125 33.50 21.81 -13.03
N ASN A 126 32.19 21.99 -12.79
CA ASN A 126 31.41 21.12 -11.90
C ASN A 126 31.07 19.80 -12.59
N GLN A 127 30.73 19.83 -13.88
CA GLN A 127 30.50 18.61 -14.68
C GLN A 127 31.73 17.70 -14.68
N ALA A 128 32.92 18.26 -14.90
CA ALA A 128 34.18 17.51 -14.87
C ALA A 128 34.44 16.88 -13.50
N ARG A 129 34.12 17.60 -12.41
CA ARG A 129 34.22 17.08 -11.03
C ARG A 129 33.26 15.91 -10.78
N ILE A 130 32.01 16.03 -11.21
CA ILE A 130 30.98 15.00 -11.06
C ILE A 130 31.37 13.75 -11.86
N ALA A 131 31.80 13.92 -13.12
CA ALA A 131 32.28 12.82 -13.94
C ALA A 131 33.52 12.13 -13.33
N ALA A 132 34.45 12.91 -12.76
CA ALA A 132 35.64 12.37 -12.10
C ALA A 132 35.33 11.66 -10.77
N ALA A 133 34.25 12.03 -10.09
CA ALA A 133 33.78 11.35 -8.88
C ALA A 133 33.19 9.95 -9.17
N GLY A 134 32.87 9.67 -10.45
CA GLY A 134 32.27 8.40 -10.86
C GLY A 134 30.77 8.31 -10.55
N ASP A 135 30.11 9.46 -10.35
CA ASP A 135 28.67 9.50 -10.13
C ASP A 135 27.94 8.97 -11.37
N SER A 136 26.95 8.08 -11.15
CA SER A 136 26.18 7.51 -12.25
C SER A 136 25.20 8.54 -12.81
N LEU A 137 25.39 8.86 -14.09
CA LEU A 137 24.44 9.65 -14.87
C LEU A 137 23.32 8.75 -15.36
N LEU A 138 22.07 9.16 -15.13
CA LEU A 138 20.88 8.48 -15.60
C LEU A 138 20.17 9.34 -16.65
N PRO A 139 20.02 8.88 -17.90
CA PRO A 139 19.23 9.58 -18.90
C PRO A 139 17.79 9.79 -18.41
N ALA A 140 17.23 10.97 -18.65
CA ALA A 140 15.85 11.30 -18.28
C ALA A 140 14.85 10.34 -18.93
N SER A 141 15.11 9.91 -20.18
CA SER A 141 14.30 8.93 -20.89
C SER A 141 14.25 7.58 -20.16
N ASP A 142 15.38 7.13 -19.61
CA ASP A 142 15.48 5.88 -18.85
C ASP A 142 14.77 5.99 -17.49
N LEU A 143 14.82 7.14 -16.81
CA LEU A 143 14.04 7.37 -15.60
C LEU A 143 12.53 7.21 -15.89
N VAL A 144 12.03 7.90 -16.93
CA VAL A 144 10.62 7.83 -17.30
C VAL A 144 10.22 6.41 -17.67
N ARG A 145 11.05 5.71 -18.46
CA ARG A 145 10.83 4.30 -18.82
C ARG A 145 10.74 3.41 -17.58
N ASN A 146 11.64 3.58 -16.62
CA ASN A 146 11.66 2.81 -15.38
C ASN A 146 10.41 3.04 -14.51
N ILE A 147 9.93 4.30 -14.42
CA ILE A 147 8.69 4.63 -13.71
C ILE A 147 7.47 3.96 -14.37
N LEU A 148 7.37 4.06 -15.70
CA LEU A 148 6.27 3.49 -16.46
C LEU A 148 6.29 1.96 -16.38
N GLN A 149 7.46 1.34 -16.47
CA GLN A 149 7.63 -0.11 -16.34
C GLN A 149 7.18 -0.59 -14.95
N ARG A 150 7.63 0.05 -13.87
CA ARG A 150 7.16 -0.27 -12.50
C ARG A 150 5.66 -0.10 -12.36
N SER A 151 5.08 0.93 -12.97
CA SER A 151 3.64 1.17 -12.95
C SER A 151 2.86 0.06 -13.66
N ILE A 152 3.37 -0.41 -14.81
CA ILE A 152 2.78 -1.54 -15.55
C ILE A 152 2.84 -2.82 -14.70
N GLU A 153 3.99 -3.13 -14.12
CA GLU A 153 4.17 -4.29 -13.25
C GLU A 153 3.21 -4.26 -12.06
N GLN A 154 3.03 -3.11 -11.42
CA GLN A 154 2.07 -2.95 -10.32
C GLN A 154 0.63 -3.25 -10.75
N VAL A 155 0.22 -2.82 -11.95
CA VAL A 155 -1.13 -3.05 -12.48
C VAL A 155 -1.32 -4.52 -12.88
N GLU A 156 -0.30 -5.15 -13.45
CA GLU A 156 -0.38 -6.52 -13.97
C GLU A 156 -0.26 -7.58 -12.87
N THR A 157 0.49 -7.30 -11.80
CA THR A 157 0.66 -8.23 -10.66
C THR A 157 -0.55 -8.30 -9.73
N VAL A 158 -1.57 -7.46 -9.93
CA VAL A 158 -2.80 -7.50 -9.14
C VAL A 158 -3.56 -8.81 -9.39
N ALA A 159 -3.72 -9.60 -8.32
CA ALA A 159 -4.55 -10.80 -8.35
C ALA A 159 -5.99 -10.47 -8.79
N HIS A 160 -6.58 -11.29 -9.65
CA HIS A 160 -7.95 -11.09 -10.12
C HIS A 160 -8.95 -10.96 -8.96
N ALA A 161 -9.45 -9.75 -8.74
CA ALA A 161 -10.63 -9.50 -7.92
C ALA A 161 -11.87 -9.85 -8.75
N LYS A 162 -12.74 -10.71 -8.20
CA LYS A 162 -14.10 -10.86 -8.74
C LYS A 162 -14.85 -9.58 -8.41
N GLN A 163 -15.20 -8.80 -9.44
CA GLN A 163 -16.00 -7.60 -9.26
C GLN A 163 -17.41 -8.00 -8.85
N GLY A 164 -17.79 -7.59 -7.64
CA GLY A 164 -19.15 -7.66 -7.12
C GLY A 164 -19.38 -6.44 -6.22
N ALA A 165 -20.62 -6.20 -5.82
CA ALA A 165 -21.00 -5.03 -5.00
C ALA A 165 -20.17 -4.87 -3.71
N ASN A 166 -19.54 -5.95 -3.22
CA ASN A 166 -18.70 -5.96 -2.02
C ASN A 166 -17.20 -6.10 -2.30
N ALA A 167 -16.72 -5.70 -3.49
CA ALA A 167 -15.33 -5.89 -3.89
C ALA A 167 -14.33 -5.23 -2.92
N ASP A 168 -14.63 -4.02 -2.44
CA ASP A 168 -13.77 -3.31 -1.48
C ASP A 168 -13.75 -4.00 -0.10
N ALA A 169 -14.90 -4.46 0.39
CA ALA A 169 -14.99 -5.23 1.62
C ALA A 169 -14.22 -6.56 1.53
N VAL A 170 -14.33 -7.28 0.40
CA VAL A 170 -13.59 -8.53 0.17
C VAL A 170 -12.08 -8.28 0.05
N ARG A 171 -11.67 -7.16 -0.58
CA ARG A 171 -10.26 -6.75 -0.63
C ARG A 171 -9.73 -6.47 0.78
N PHE A 172 -10.46 -5.66 1.54
CA PHE A 172 -10.16 -5.35 2.93
C PHE A 172 -9.98 -6.63 3.76
N ILE A 173 -10.92 -7.58 3.66
CA ILE A 173 -10.83 -8.89 4.32
C ILE A 173 -9.51 -9.60 3.99
N ARG A 174 -9.12 -9.66 2.71
CA ARG A 174 -7.91 -10.37 2.28
C ARG A 174 -6.62 -9.73 2.81
N LEU A 175 -6.57 -8.40 2.83
CA LEU A 175 -5.39 -7.66 3.28
C LEU A 175 -5.23 -7.76 4.79
N MET A 176 -6.32 -7.56 5.52
CA MET A 176 -6.32 -7.75 6.97
C MET A 176 -6.01 -9.20 7.34
N ALA A 177 -6.48 -10.18 6.56
CA ALA A 177 -6.12 -11.58 6.76
C ALA A 177 -4.63 -11.83 6.59
N LYS A 178 -4.02 -11.30 5.52
CA LYS A 178 -2.57 -11.40 5.29
C LYS A 178 -1.79 -10.73 6.42
N ARG A 179 -2.18 -9.51 6.81
CA ARG A 179 -1.56 -8.77 7.93
C ARG A 179 -1.65 -9.57 9.23
N ASN A 180 -2.85 -10.01 9.62
CA ASN A 180 -3.05 -10.72 10.88
C ASN A 180 -2.29 -12.05 10.89
N GLN A 181 -2.24 -12.77 9.76
CA GLN A 181 -1.43 -13.97 9.65
C GLN A 181 0.07 -13.71 9.88
N LEU A 182 0.59 -12.57 9.42
CA LEU A 182 1.99 -12.17 9.62
C LEU A 182 2.27 -11.70 11.05
N VAL A 183 1.36 -10.91 11.63
CA VAL A 183 1.57 -10.26 12.93
C VAL A 183 1.23 -11.21 14.09
N TYR A 184 0.15 -11.98 13.98
CA TYR A 184 -0.39 -12.79 15.06
C TYR A 184 -0.22 -14.30 14.83
N GLY A 185 0.27 -14.72 13.66
CA GLY A 185 0.33 -16.14 13.27
C GLY A 185 -1.02 -16.75 12.88
N GLU A 186 -2.09 -15.96 12.88
CA GLU A 186 -3.44 -16.39 12.59
C GLU A 186 -4.30 -15.25 12.03
N VAL A 187 -5.29 -15.61 11.20
CA VAL A 187 -6.09 -14.64 10.45
C VAL A 187 -7.00 -13.76 11.32
N LEU A 188 -7.50 -14.29 12.44
CA LEU A 188 -8.51 -13.63 13.29
C LEU A 188 -9.80 -13.25 12.51
N ASN A 189 -10.45 -14.24 11.90
CA ASN A 189 -11.63 -14.06 11.04
C ASN A 189 -12.76 -13.22 11.68
N ALA A 190 -13.10 -13.46 12.96
CA ALA A 190 -14.11 -12.69 13.68
C ALA A 190 -13.75 -11.19 13.86
N VAL A 191 -12.47 -10.89 14.07
CA VAL A 191 -11.96 -9.50 14.13
C VAL A 191 -12.13 -8.83 12.77
N ILE A 192 -11.73 -9.52 11.70
CA ILE A 192 -11.86 -9.02 10.33
C ILE A 192 -13.33 -8.78 9.96
N ALA A 193 -14.21 -9.73 10.27
CA ALA A 193 -15.65 -9.61 10.02
C ALA A 193 -16.24 -8.37 10.72
N THR A 194 -15.89 -8.19 12.01
CA THR A 194 -16.35 -7.04 12.80
C THR A 194 -15.88 -5.72 12.21
N ALA A 195 -14.59 -5.59 11.90
CA ALA A 195 -14.04 -4.40 11.25
C ALA A 195 -14.69 -4.13 9.88
N THR A 196 -14.89 -5.17 9.07
CA THR A 196 -15.52 -5.05 7.74
C THR A 196 -16.97 -4.58 7.84
N ASN A 197 -17.73 -5.11 8.81
CA ASN A 197 -19.12 -4.73 9.04
C ASN A 197 -19.22 -3.26 9.48
N ALA A 198 -18.36 -2.82 10.40
CA ALA A 198 -18.32 -1.43 10.87
C ALA A 198 -17.90 -0.44 9.76
N LEU A 199 -16.97 -0.84 8.88
CA LEU A 199 -16.42 0.05 7.86
C LEU A 199 -17.26 0.12 6.57
N TYR A 200 -17.94 -0.97 6.21
CA TYR A 200 -18.66 -1.08 4.93
C TYR A 200 -20.18 -1.28 5.10
N GLY A 201 -20.70 -1.33 6.33
CA GLY A 201 -22.13 -1.58 6.56
C GLY A 201 -22.57 -2.98 6.13
N THR A 202 -21.67 -3.95 6.21
CA THR A 202 -21.91 -5.34 5.79
C THR A 202 -22.33 -6.21 6.99
N ALA A 203 -22.68 -7.48 6.72
CA ALA A 203 -23.13 -8.45 7.73
C ALA A 203 -22.37 -9.78 7.63
N TYR A 204 -21.05 -9.73 7.49
CA TYR A 204 -20.19 -10.90 7.47
C TYR A 204 -20.11 -11.58 8.84
N ALA A 205 -20.16 -12.90 8.85
CA ALA A 205 -19.81 -13.76 9.98
C ALA A 205 -18.38 -14.31 9.83
N ASP A 206 -17.84 -14.92 10.91
CA ASP A 206 -16.54 -15.62 10.91
C ASP A 206 -16.44 -16.66 9.78
N SER A 207 -17.51 -17.43 9.59
CA SER A 207 -17.62 -18.44 8.54
C SER A 207 -17.54 -17.85 7.13
N ASP A 208 -18.07 -16.65 6.92
CA ASP A 208 -18.05 -16.01 5.61
C ASP A 208 -16.64 -15.58 5.24
N VAL A 209 -15.92 -14.97 6.18
CA VAL A 209 -14.50 -14.61 6.02
C VAL A 209 -13.67 -15.87 5.72
N ARG A 210 -13.86 -16.93 6.51
CA ARG A 210 -13.18 -18.21 6.30
C ARG A 210 -13.44 -18.78 4.89
N ASN A 211 -14.71 -18.83 4.48
CA ASN A 211 -15.11 -19.34 3.17
C ASN A 211 -14.55 -18.48 2.02
N LEU A 212 -14.51 -17.15 2.18
CA LEU A 212 -13.92 -16.23 1.20
C LEU A 212 -12.43 -16.48 1.02
N LEU A 213 -11.70 -16.71 2.11
CA LEU A 213 -10.26 -16.97 2.08
C LEU A 213 -9.93 -18.37 1.55
N ILE A 214 -10.69 -19.40 1.91
CA ILE A 214 -10.55 -20.76 1.35
C ILE A 214 -10.82 -20.77 -0.16
N ARG A 215 -11.85 -20.05 -0.62
CA ARG A 215 -12.11 -19.91 -2.07
C ARG A 215 -10.95 -19.23 -2.77
N ALA A 216 -10.33 -18.22 -2.16
CA ALA A 216 -9.18 -17.54 -2.72
C ALA A 216 -7.93 -18.42 -2.81
N SER A 217 -7.69 -19.30 -1.82
CA SER A 217 -6.54 -20.22 -1.85
C SER A 217 -6.71 -21.35 -2.87
N ARG A 218 -7.91 -21.90 -3.03
CA ARG A 218 -8.20 -22.93 -4.06
C ARG A 218 -8.02 -22.42 -5.49
N VAL A 219 -8.28 -21.14 -5.74
CA VAL A 219 -8.07 -20.52 -7.06
C VAL A 219 -6.57 -20.38 -7.40
N LYS A 220 -5.68 -20.34 -6.39
CA LYS A 220 -4.22 -20.39 -6.62
C LYS A 220 -3.67 -21.80 -6.85
N GLY A 221 -4.48 -22.85 -6.62
CA GLY A 221 -4.05 -24.26 -6.66
C GLY A 221 -4.66 -25.08 -7.81
N LEU A 222 -5.15 -24.45 -8.87
CA LEU A 222 -5.75 -25.13 -10.03
C LEU A 222 -5.11 -24.67 -11.35
N GLN A 223 -3.82 -25.01 -11.49
CA GLN A 223 -3.19 -25.45 -12.74
C GLN A 223 -2.04 -26.40 -12.33
N SER A 224 -2.39 -27.65 -12.05
CA SER A 224 -1.48 -28.79 -12.14
C SER A 224 -1.74 -29.48 -13.47
#